data_AF-A0A920HW37-F1
#
_entry.id   AF-A0A920HW37-F1
#
_cell.length_a   1.000
_cell.length_b   1.000
_cell.length_c   1.000
_cell.angle_alpha   90.00
_cell.angle_beta   90.00
_cell.angle_gamma   90.00
#
_symmetry.space_group_name_H-M   'P 1'
#
loop_
_entity.id
_entity.type
_entity.pdbx_description
1 polymer ?
#
loop_
_entity_poly.entity_id
_entity_poly.type
_entity_poly.pdbx_seq_one_letter_code
_entity_poly.pdbx_strand_id
1 'polypeptide(L)'
;MVRTKNKFVILGVTGPNEYENNVNNNWYTNYIAKWCLSYALEVDTKILINCKSLLRKGEKQKWQKIISNIYLPKIEGTNIFLQNDNFLDKELIPAASLPEIELPLNQHWSWDRILRSVYIKQADVLQGLYFFESDFDLNTISENVNYYEPFTVHESSLSPCVHSILFSLIKDEKKAYEMYLRTARLDLDDYNNEVSEGLHITSMAGTWLSIVEGFGVLE
;
A
#
# COMPACT_ATOMS: atom_id res chain seq x y z
N MET A 1 7.15 6.64 -21.81
CA MET A 1 5.94 7.44 -22.14
C MET A 1 4.97 6.51 -22.85
N VAL A 2 3.87 6.13 -22.20
CA VAL A 2 2.72 5.63 -22.96
C VAL A 2 2.10 6.84 -23.66
N ARG A 3 1.89 6.72 -24.97
CA ARG A 3 1.62 7.85 -25.90
C ARG A 3 0.39 8.70 -25.57
N THR A 4 -0.49 8.28 -24.66
CA THR A 4 -1.79 8.94 -24.42
C THR A 4 -1.81 9.90 -23.23
N LYS A 5 -0.98 9.71 -22.20
CA LYS A 5 -1.05 10.49 -20.93
C LYS A 5 -0.04 11.64 -20.83
N ASN A 6 0.91 11.80 -21.78
CA ASN A 6 2.03 12.76 -21.71
C ASN A 6 2.81 12.76 -20.37
N LYS A 7 2.78 11.64 -19.64
CA LYS A 7 3.42 11.45 -18.33
C LYS A 7 4.40 10.28 -18.35
N PHE A 8 5.30 10.24 -17.36
CA PHE A 8 6.07 9.04 -17.04
C PHE A 8 5.18 8.03 -16.32
N VAL A 9 5.36 6.77 -16.65
CA VAL A 9 4.50 5.64 -16.25
C VAL A 9 5.38 4.43 -16.00
N ILE A 10 4.93 3.55 -15.12
CA ILE A 10 5.55 2.26 -14.85
C ILE A 10 4.50 1.19 -15.17
N LEU A 11 4.84 0.25 -16.06
CA LEU A 11 3.91 -0.70 -16.66
C LEU A 11 4.34 -2.13 -16.33
N GLY A 12 3.37 -3.05 -16.29
CA GLY A 12 3.63 -4.47 -16.07
C GLY A 12 4.28 -4.75 -14.72
N VAL A 13 3.69 -4.23 -13.65
CA VAL A 13 4.17 -4.36 -12.27
C VAL A 13 3.21 -5.14 -11.40
N THR A 14 3.69 -5.56 -10.23
CA THR A 14 2.90 -6.04 -9.09
C THR A 14 3.22 -5.12 -7.93
N GLY A 15 2.20 -4.52 -7.30
CA GLY A 15 2.35 -3.70 -6.10
C GLY A 15 2.46 -4.58 -4.84
N PRO A 16 2.42 -3.98 -3.64
CA PRO A 16 2.26 -4.75 -2.39
C PRO A 16 1.06 -5.69 -2.41
N ASN A 17 -0.05 -5.32 -3.07
CA ASN A 17 -1.14 -6.23 -3.30
C ASN A 17 -0.79 -7.26 -4.39
N GLU A 18 -0.35 -8.44 -3.97
CA GLU A 18 0.02 -9.54 -4.88
C GLU A 18 -1.17 -10.17 -5.61
N TYR A 19 -2.41 -9.83 -5.24
CA TYR A 19 -3.62 -10.19 -5.98
C TYR A 19 -3.88 -9.30 -7.20
N GLU A 20 -2.93 -8.43 -7.54
CA GLU A 20 -2.88 -7.70 -8.81
C GLU A 20 -1.53 -7.99 -9.48
N ASN A 21 -1.53 -8.60 -10.66
CA ASN A 21 -0.30 -8.94 -11.38
C ASN A 21 -0.28 -8.33 -12.78
N ASN A 22 0.92 -7.91 -13.22
CA ASN A 22 1.12 -7.29 -14.53
C ASN A 22 0.19 -6.07 -14.76
N VAL A 23 -0.09 -5.32 -13.70
CA VAL A 23 -0.91 -4.11 -13.75
C VAL A 23 -0.08 -2.92 -14.21
N ASN A 24 -0.77 -1.85 -14.60
CA ASN A 24 -0.14 -0.61 -15.03
C ASN A 24 -0.37 0.49 -14.01
N ASN A 25 0.67 1.29 -13.76
CA ASN A 25 0.61 2.48 -12.92
C ASN A 25 0.10 2.20 -11.51
N ASN A 26 0.60 1.14 -10.85
CA ASN A 26 0.33 0.95 -9.44
C ASN A 26 0.73 2.21 -8.66
N TRP A 27 -0.20 2.79 -7.90
CA TRP A 27 0.01 4.10 -7.29
C TRP A 27 1.18 4.08 -6.30
N TYR A 28 1.25 3.07 -5.44
CA TYR A 28 2.35 2.89 -4.49
C TYR A 28 3.70 2.84 -5.22
N THR A 29 3.82 2.00 -6.25
CA THR A 29 5.03 1.82 -7.05
C THR A 29 5.47 3.12 -7.71
N ASN A 30 4.55 3.87 -8.30
CA ASN A 30 4.87 5.16 -8.91
C ASN A 30 5.28 6.19 -7.84
N TYR A 31 4.62 6.19 -6.68
CA TYR A 31 4.90 7.12 -5.59
C TYR A 31 6.28 6.86 -4.98
N ILE A 32 6.60 5.62 -4.61
CA ILE A 32 7.90 5.28 -4.01
C ILE A 32 9.05 5.49 -5.00
N ALA A 33 8.83 5.27 -6.30
CA ALA A 33 9.81 5.61 -7.33
C ALA A 33 10.07 7.12 -7.40
N LYS A 34 9.01 7.94 -7.34
CA LYS A 34 9.13 9.40 -7.26
C LYS A 34 9.87 9.84 -6.01
N TRP A 35 9.53 9.25 -4.86
CA TRP A 35 10.16 9.54 -3.57
C TRP A 35 11.65 9.20 -3.60
N CYS A 36 12.02 8.01 -4.09
CA CYS A 36 13.41 7.57 -4.19
C CYS A 36 14.27 8.52 -5.04
N LEU A 37 13.76 8.94 -6.20
CA LEU A 37 14.45 9.91 -7.04
C LEU A 37 14.58 11.29 -6.34
N SER A 38 13.53 11.73 -5.66
CA SER A 38 13.53 13.01 -4.94
C SER A 38 14.56 13.00 -3.81
N TYR A 39 14.55 11.95 -2.99
CA TYR A 39 15.48 11.78 -1.88
C TYR A 39 16.93 11.63 -2.35
N ALA A 40 17.17 10.89 -3.43
CA ALA A 40 18.51 10.78 -4.02
C ALA A 40 19.07 12.14 -4.48
N LEU A 41 18.22 13.01 -5.06
CA LEU A 41 18.63 14.38 -5.45
C LEU A 41 18.89 15.28 -4.24
N GLU A 42 18.11 15.12 -3.17
CA GLU A 42 18.32 15.82 -1.91
C GLU A 42 19.67 15.42 -1.29
N VAL A 43 19.94 14.11 -1.20
CA VAL A 43 21.21 13.58 -0.69
C VAL A 43 22.39 14.03 -1.55
N ASP A 44 22.28 13.96 -2.88
CA ASP A 44 23.34 14.46 -3.79
C ASP A 44 23.65 15.94 -3.52
N THR A 45 22.63 16.76 -3.24
CA THR A 45 22.80 18.17 -2.89
C THR A 45 23.51 18.35 -1.54
N LYS A 46 23.21 17.52 -0.54
CA LYS A 46 23.86 17.57 0.79
C LYS A 46 25.32 17.14 0.72
N ILE A 47 25.64 16.07 -0.02
CA ILE A 47 27.03 15.58 -0.10
C ILE A 47 27.92 16.49 -0.95
N LEU A 48 27.36 17.25 -1.89
CA LEU A 48 28.09 18.17 -2.76
C LEU A 48 28.87 19.26 -1.99
N ILE A 49 28.55 19.47 -0.71
CA ILE A 49 29.28 20.37 0.18
C ILE A 49 30.72 19.85 0.42
N ASN A 50 30.90 18.54 0.53
CA ASN A 50 32.18 17.91 0.92
C ASN A 50 32.72 16.90 -0.12
N CYS A 51 31.88 16.45 -1.05
CA CYS A 51 32.15 15.40 -2.01
C CYS A 51 31.76 15.83 -3.42
N LYS A 52 32.19 15.07 -4.43
CA LYS A 52 31.69 15.23 -5.81
C LYS A 52 30.33 14.55 -5.95
N SER A 53 29.48 15.06 -6.85
CA SER A 53 28.22 14.41 -7.19
C SER A 53 28.48 13.00 -7.71
N LEU A 54 27.59 12.08 -7.34
CA LEU A 54 27.59 10.70 -7.84
C LEU A 54 26.79 10.57 -9.14
N LEU A 55 26.08 11.63 -9.56
CA LEU A 55 25.24 11.64 -10.74
C LEU A 55 26.05 11.96 -12.00
N ARG A 56 25.74 11.27 -13.10
CA ARG A 56 26.31 11.58 -14.41
C ARG A 56 25.68 12.85 -14.96
N LYS A 57 26.39 13.49 -15.90
CA LYS A 57 25.92 14.68 -16.61
C LYS A 57 24.53 14.42 -17.24
N GLY A 58 23.56 15.25 -16.90
CA GLY A 58 22.19 15.15 -17.43
C GLY A 58 21.23 14.30 -16.61
N GLU A 59 21.72 13.46 -15.67
CA GLU A 59 20.83 12.60 -14.86
C GLU A 59 19.95 13.43 -13.93
N LYS A 60 20.51 14.44 -13.27
CA LYS A 60 19.76 15.35 -12.40
C LYS A 60 18.55 15.96 -13.13
N GLN A 61 18.75 16.52 -14.33
CA GLN A 61 17.66 17.11 -15.12
C GLN A 61 16.64 16.05 -15.56
N LYS A 62 17.09 14.86 -15.93
CA LYS A 62 16.21 13.74 -16.31
C LYS A 62 15.35 13.31 -15.12
N TRP A 63 15.92 13.15 -13.94
CA TRP A 63 15.21 12.74 -12.73
C TRP A 63 14.22 13.82 -12.28
N GLN A 64 14.62 15.10 -12.29
CA GLN A 64 13.71 16.21 -12.02
C GLN A 64 12.50 16.21 -12.97
N LYS A 65 12.72 15.91 -14.26
CA LYS A 65 11.63 15.78 -15.25
C LYS A 65 10.72 14.58 -14.98
N ILE A 66 11.26 13.47 -14.45
CA ILE A 66 10.45 12.32 -14.05
C ILE A 66 9.62 12.66 -12.82
N ILE A 67 10.25 13.20 -11.76
CA ILE A 67 9.61 13.56 -10.49
C ILE A 67 8.42 14.50 -10.71
N SER A 68 8.59 15.52 -11.56
CA SER A 68 7.55 16.52 -11.82
C SER A 68 6.44 16.03 -12.76
N ASN A 69 6.63 14.93 -13.48
CA ASN A 69 5.72 14.49 -14.53
C ASN A 69 5.43 12.98 -14.51
N ILE A 70 5.62 12.31 -13.38
CA ILE A 70 5.18 10.93 -13.18
C ILE A 70 3.67 10.89 -12.96
N TYR A 71 3.03 9.85 -13.49
CA TYR A 71 1.61 9.64 -13.32
C TYR A 71 1.30 9.02 -11.96
N LEU A 72 0.45 9.69 -11.18
CA LEU A 72 -0.11 9.16 -9.94
C LEU A 72 -1.63 9.11 -10.14
N PRO A 73 -2.21 7.92 -10.33
CA PRO A 73 -3.63 7.79 -10.63
C PRO A 73 -4.49 8.09 -9.38
N LYS A 74 -5.63 8.75 -9.61
CA LYS A 74 -6.58 9.20 -8.58
C LYS A 74 -7.98 9.07 -9.17
N ILE A 75 -8.97 8.71 -8.36
CA ILE A 75 -10.38 8.73 -8.77
C ILE A 75 -10.80 10.20 -8.97
N GLU A 76 -11.44 10.48 -10.10
CA GLU A 76 -11.85 11.84 -10.45
C GLU A 76 -12.88 12.37 -9.45
N GLY A 77 -12.67 13.60 -8.96
CA GLY A 77 -13.58 14.25 -8.01
C GLY A 77 -13.46 13.82 -6.54
N THR A 78 -12.51 12.93 -6.18
CA THR A 78 -12.31 12.47 -4.78
C THR A 78 -10.86 12.67 -4.32
N ASN A 79 -10.53 12.31 -3.07
CA ASN A 79 -9.16 12.19 -2.56
C ASN A 79 -8.57 10.77 -2.65
N ILE A 80 -9.29 9.85 -3.28
CA ILE A 80 -8.92 8.44 -3.33
C ILE A 80 -7.90 8.22 -4.45
N PHE A 81 -6.71 7.74 -4.09
CA PHE A 81 -5.71 7.28 -5.03
C PHE A 81 -6.19 5.97 -5.64
N LEU A 82 -6.02 5.80 -6.95
CA LEU A 82 -6.47 4.59 -7.63
C LEU A 82 -5.33 3.56 -7.61
N GLN A 83 -5.57 2.37 -7.05
CA GLN A 83 -4.51 1.37 -6.81
C GLN A 83 -3.69 1.06 -8.06
N ASN A 84 -4.34 0.91 -9.21
CA ASN A 84 -3.73 0.78 -10.53
C ASN A 84 -4.74 1.15 -11.62
N ASP A 85 -4.26 1.35 -12.86
CA ASP A 85 -5.15 1.52 -14.01
C ASP A 85 -6.15 0.34 -14.08
N ASN A 86 -7.41 0.66 -14.41
CA ASN A 86 -8.54 -0.27 -14.56
C ASN A 86 -9.06 -0.95 -13.26
N PHE A 87 -8.60 -0.55 -12.07
CA PHE A 87 -9.12 -1.12 -10.81
C PHE A 87 -10.65 -0.92 -10.67
N LEU A 88 -11.19 0.22 -11.12
CA LEU A 88 -12.64 0.51 -11.06
C LEU A 88 -13.49 -0.28 -12.05
N ASP A 89 -12.87 -0.97 -13.03
CA ASP A 89 -13.60 -1.79 -14.00
C ASP A 89 -14.00 -3.16 -13.40
N LYS A 90 -13.50 -3.48 -12.20
CA LYS A 90 -13.80 -4.71 -11.47
C LYS A 90 -15.16 -4.64 -10.79
N GLU A 91 -15.70 -5.80 -10.42
CA GLU A 91 -16.91 -5.89 -9.62
C GLU A 91 -16.59 -5.53 -8.16
N LEU A 92 -17.04 -4.34 -7.73
CA LEU A 92 -16.70 -3.77 -6.42
C LEU A 92 -17.60 -4.35 -5.31
N ILE A 93 -17.39 -5.62 -4.97
CA ILE A 93 -18.10 -6.31 -3.88
C ILE A 93 -17.22 -6.32 -2.61
N PRO A 94 -17.71 -5.84 -1.46
CA PRO A 94 -16.97 -5.90 -0.21
C PRO A 94 -16.62 -7.34 0.21
N ALA A 95 -15.44 -7.52 0.82
CA ALA A 95 -14.96 -8.81 1.34
C ALA A 95 -15.91 -9.41 2.37
N ALA A 96 -16.64 -8.58 3.14
CA ALA A 96 -17.67 -9.03 4.08
C ALA A 96 -18.85 -9.79 3.43
N SER A 97 -18.98 -9.74 2.10
CA SER A 97 -20.00 -10.50 1.35
C SER A 97 -19.52 -11.89 0.92
N LEU A 98 -18.23 -12.21 1.12
CA LEU A 98 -17.68 -13.53 0.79
C LEU A 98 -18.18 -14.59 1.78
N PRO A 99 -18.58 -15.78 1.29
CA PRO A 99 -18.84 -16.91 2.17
C PRO A 99 -17.58 -17.31 2.93
N GLU A 100 -17.71 -17.60 4.23
CA GLU A 100 -16.57 -18.00 5.08
C GLU A 100 -15.86 -19.25 4.55
N ILE A 101 -16.58 -20.18 3.93
CA ILE A 101 -16.03 -21.39 3.30
C ILE A 101 -15.14 -21.12 2.07
N GLU A 102 -15.17 -19.90 1.52
CA GLU A 102 -14.28 -19.49 0.44
C GLU A 102 -12.98 -18.82 0.96
N LEU A 103 -12.85 -18.61 2.27
CA LEU A 103 -11.68 -17.95 2.88
C LEU A 103 -10.72 -18.97 3.54
N PRO A 104 -9.40 -18.78 3.42
CA PRO A 104 -8.74 -17.70 2.67
C PRO A 104 -8.73 -17.98 1.15
N LEU A 105 -8.85 -16.93 0.34
CA LEU A 105 -9.00 -17.01 -1.11
C LEU A 105 -7.84 -17.78 -1.77
N ASN A 106 -6.59 -17.58 -1.32
CA ASN A 106 -5.43 -18.32 -1.85
C ASN A 106 -5.54 -19.85 -1.74
N GLN A 107 -6.34 -20.37 -0.81
CA GLN A 107 -6.53 -21.80 -0.58
C GLN A 107 -7.77 -22.36 -1.29
N HIS A 108 -8.73 -21.51 -1.65
CA HIS A 108 -10.04 -21.94 -2.19
C HIS A 108 -10.33 -21.49 -3.62
N TRP A 109 -9.67 -20.44 -4.11
CA TRP A 109 -9.90 -19.88 -5.44
C TRP A 109 -8.76 -20.19 -6.39
N SER A 110 -9.07 -20.29 -7.68
CA SER A 110 -8.05 -20.30 -8.72
C SER A 110 -7.41 -18.91 -8.85
N TRP A 111 -6.11 -18.87 -9.16
CA TRP A 111 -5.35 -17.62 -9.21
C TRP A 111 -5.95 -16.58 -10.18
N ASP A 112 -6.49 -17.02 -11.32
CA ASP A 112 -7.16 -16.14 -12.27
C ASP A 112 -8.44 -15.49 -11.71
N ARG A 113 -9.15 -16.17 -10.80
CA ARG A 113 -10.33 -15.63 -10.09
C ARG A 113 -9.90 -14.56 -9.10
N ILE A 114 -8.84 -14.81 -8.36
CA ILE A 114 -8.23 -13.84 -7.45
C ILE A 114 -7.81 -12.58 -8.24
N LEU A 115 -7.00 -12.73 -9.29
CA LEU A 115 -6.45 -11.60 -10.05
C LEU A 115 -7.51 -10.69 -10.71
N ARG A 116 -8.63 -11.26 -11.17
CA ARG A 116 -9.71 -10.46 -11.76
C ARG A 116 -10.68 -9.87 -10.74
N SER A 117 -10.64 -10.33 -9.49
CA SER A 117 -11.49 -9.82 -8.41
C SER A 117 -10.99 -8.47 -7.89
N VAL A 118 -11.82 -7.79 -7.09
CA VAL A 118 -11.48 -6.54 -6.40
C VAL A 118 -10.66 -6.77 -5.12
N TYR A 119 -10.50 -8.02 -4.68
CA TYR A 119 -9.95 -8.30 -3.37
C TYR A 119 -8.47 -8.01 -3.26
N ILE A 120 -8.10 -7.39 -2.15
CA ILE A 120 -6.76 -6.91 -1.86
C ILE A 120 -6.15 -7.81 -0.78
N LYS A 121 -5.01 -8.44 -1.11
CA LYS A 121 -4.30 -9.32 -0.19
C LYS A 121 -3.81 -8.56 1.06
N GLN A 122 -3.27 -7.36 0.85
CA GLN A 122 -2.65 -6.53 1.88
C GLN A 122 -2.60 -5.05 1.50
N ALA A 123 -2.28 -4.18 2.46
CA ALA A 123 -2.12 -2.75 2.23
C ALA A 123 -1.24 -2.44 1.01
N ASP A 124 -1.77 -1.67 0.04
CA ASP A 124 -1.07 -1.23 -1.18
C ASP A 124 -1.05 0.31 -1.25
N VAL A 125 -2.17 0.95 -1.62
CA VAL A 125 -2.31 2.40 -1.47
C VAL A 125 -2.11 2.81 -0.01
N LEU A 126 -2.70 2.04 0.91
CA LEU A 126 -2.57 2.26 2.34
C LEU A 126 -1.11 2.08 2.84
N GLN A 127 -0.33 1.21 2.22
CA GLN A 127 1.10 1.07 2.55
C GLN A 127 1.88 2.34 2.22
N GLY A 128 1.55 3.00 1.10
CA GLY A 128 2.16 4.27 0.73
C GLY A 128 1.73 5.41 1.64
N LEU A 129 0.45 5.46 2.02
CA LEU A 129 -0.05 6.45 2.97
C LEU A 129 0.61 6.31 4.34
N TYR A 130 0.88 5.09 4.81
CA TYR A 130 1.63 4.87 6.05
C TYR A 130 3.09 5.32 5.93
N PHE A 131 3.82 4.90 4.89
CA PHE A 131 5.24 5.28 4.75
C PHE A 131 5.47 6.78 4.50
N PHE A 132 4.50 7.46 3.90
CA PHE A 132 4.61 8.86 3.49
C PHE A 132 3.49 9.69 4.11
N GLU A 133 3.08 9.36 5.35
CA GLU A 133 1.97 10.00 6.06
C GLU A 133 2.04 11.53 6.01
N SER A 134 3.22 12.08 6.27
CA SER A 134 3.46 13.52 6.32
C SER A 134 3.30 14.26 4.98
N ASP A 135 3.19 13.53 3.86
CA ASP A 135 2.93 14.10 2.54
C ASP A 135 1.42 14.33 2.28
N PHE A 136 0.53 13.81 3.15
CA PHE A 136 -0.91 13.82 2.93
C PHE A 136 -1.68 14.42 4.11
N ASP A 137 -2.81 15.08 3.82
CA ASP A 137 -3.73 15.51 4.86
C ASP A 137 -4.59 14.34 5.40
N LEU A 138 -5.08 14.50 6.63
CA LEU A 138 -5.87 13.47 7.31
C LEU A 138 -7.15 13.08 6.56
N ASN A 139 -7.76 14.02 5.83
CA ASN A 139 -8.97 13.74 5.06
C ASN A 139 -8.66 12.81 3.88
N THR A 140 -7.54 13.03 3.18
CA THR A 140 -7.05 12.15 2.12
C THR A 140 -6.78 10.76 2.67
N ILE A 141 -6.11 10.64 3.82
CA ILE A 141 -5.84 9.34 4.45
C ILE A 141 -7.15 8.63 4.80
N SER A 142 -8.08 9.33 5.45
CA SER A 142 -9.38 8.79 5.85
C SER A 142 -10.22 8.32 4.67
N GLU A 143 -10.31 9.10 3.58
CA GLU A 143 -11.03 8.68 2.37
C GLU A 143 -10.45 7.41 1.75
N ASN A 144 -9.12 7.27 1.71
CA ASN A 144 -8.48 6.07 1.16
C ASN A 144 -8.62 4.86 2.08
N VAL A 145 -8.46 5.01 3.40
CA VAL A 145 -8.65 3.92 4.38
C VAL A 145 -10.06 3.35 4.27
N ASN A 146 -11.08 4.22 4.29
CA ASN A 146 -12.48 3.83 4.19
C ASN A 146 -12.84 3.21 2.82
N TYR A 147 -12.13 3.59 1.76
CA TYR A 147 -12.35 3.02 0.43
C TYR A 147 -11.74 1.62 0.27
N TYR A 148 -10.51 1.40 0.77
CA TYR A 148 -9.77 0.18 0.51
C TYR A 148 -9.96 -0.93 1.55
N GLU A 149 -10.23 -0.59 2.81
CA GLU A 149 -10.42 -1.63 3.85
C GLU A 149 -11.55 -2.62 3.51
N PRO A 150 -12.73 -2.18 3.01
CA PRO A 150 -13.81 -3.11 2.69
C PRO A 150 -13.47 -4.16 1.63
N PHE A 151 -12.44 -3.93 0.81
CA PHE A 151 -11.98 -4.86 -0.22
C PHE A 151 -10.76 -5.68 0.23
N THR A 152 -10.21 -5.44 1.42
CA THR A 152 -8.99 -6.09 1.90
C THR A 152 -9.32 -7.35 2.69
N VAL A 153 -8.76 -8.50 2.26
CA VAL A 153 -8.97 -9.80 2.93
C VAL A 153 -7.94 -10.08 4.02
N HIS A 154 -6.84 -9.32 4.01
CA HIS A 154 -5.72 -9.42 4.95
C HIS A 154 -5.09 -10.82 4.97
N GLU A 155 -4.96 -11.47 3.82
CA GLU A 155 -4.31 -12.77 3.61
C GLU A 155 -2.78 -12.64 3.53
N SER A 156 -2.26 -11.69 4.28
CA SER A 156 -0.83 -11.46 4.50
C SER A 156 -0.68 -10.96 5.92
N SER A 157 0.27 -11.54 6.64
CA SER A 157 0.56 -11.15 8.02
C SER A 157 1.01 -9.69 8.16
N LEU A 158 1.46 -9.06 7.06
CA LEU A 158 1.85 -7.64 7.02
C LEU A 158 0.65 -6.68 6.89
N SER A 159 -0.56 -7.19 6.62
CA SER A 159 -1.69 -6.30 6.37
C SER A 159 -2.29 -5.66 7.63
N PRO A 160 -2.60 -6.40 8.71
CA PRO A 160 -3.39 -5.84 9.80
C PRO A 160 -2.66 -4.74 10.58
N CYS A 161 -1.33 -4.82 10.74
CA CYS A 161 -0.57 -3.81 11.46
C CYS A 161 -0.65 -2.42 10.80
N VAL A 162 -0.49 -2.34 9.48
CA VAL A 162 -0.62 -1.08 8.72
C VAL A 162 -2.04 -0.51 8.85
N HIS A 163 -3.06 -1.36 8.80
CA HIS A 163 -4.44 -0.91 8.98
C HIS A 163 -4.68 -0.42 10.41
N SER A 164 -4.15 -1.10 11.43
CA SER A 164 -4.26 -0.70 12.83
C SER A 164 -3.66 0.69 13.08
N ILE A 165 -2.50 0.98 12.48
CA ILE A 165 -1.84 2.29 12.55
C ILE A 165 -2.69 3.36 11.87
N LEU A 166 -3.16 3.11 10.64
CA LEU A 166 -3.95 4.09 9.90
C LEU A 166 -5.33 4.34 10.54
N PHE A 167 -5.97 3.31 11.09
CA PHE A 167 -7.21 3.48 11.84
C PHE A 167 -7.00 4.29 13.13
N SER A 168 -5.88 4.08 13.82
CA SER A 168 -5.49 4.92 14.97
C SER A 168 -5.33 6.38 14.54
N LEU A 169 -4.63 6.63 13.42
CA LEU A 169 -4.40 7.97 12.88
C LEU A 169 -5.71 8.70 12.55
N ILE A 170 -6.71 8.00 12.00
CA ILE A 170 -8.03 8.59 11.70
C ILE A 170 -9.02 8.52 12.88
N LYS A 171 -8.55 8.13 14.06
CA LYS A 171 -9.33 8.01 15.31
C LYS A 171 -10.50 7.02 15.25
N ASP A 172 -10.38 5.96 14.43
CA ASP A 172 -11.28 4.80 14.50
C ASP A 172 -10.71 3.75 15.45
N GLU A 173 -10.83 4.02 16.75
CA GLU A 173 -10.28 3.17 17.82
C GLU A 173 -10.79 1.73 17.75
N LYS A 174 -12.05 1.54 17.34
CA LYS A 174 -12.66 0.22 17.26
C LYS A 174 -11.99 -0.61 16.19
N LYS A 175 -11.86 -0.08 14.97
CA LYS A 175 -11.17 -0.78 13.87
C LYS A 175 -9.68 -0.90 14.12
N ALA A 176 -9.05 0.09 14.73
CA ALA A 176 -7.65 0.01 15.13
C ALA A 176 -7.39 -1.16 16.08
N TYR A 177 -8.25 -1.34 17.09
CA TYR A 177 -8.17 -2.43 18.05
C TYR A 177 -8.48 -3.80 17.42
N GLU A 178 -9.49 -3.89 16.55
CA GLU A 178 -9.80 -5.09 15.77
C GLU A 178 -8.58 -5.57 14.97
N MET A 179 -7.94 -4.66 14.23
CA MET A 179 -6.75 -4.96 13.43
C MET A 179 -5.52 -5.28 14.30
N TYR A 180 -5.37 -4.60 15.44
CA TYR A 180 -4.32 -4.90 16.41
C TYR A 180 -4.43 -6.34 16.93
N LEU A 181 -5.64 -6.77 17.32
CA LEU A 181 -5.85 -8.15 17.80
C LEU A 181 -5.49 -9.18 16.72
N ARG A 182 -5.85 -8.91 15.47
CA ARG A 182 -5.50 -9.79 14.35
C ARG A 182 -3.99 -9.92 14.15
N THR A 183 -3.23 -8.81 14.20
CA THR A 183 -1.75 -8.89 14.10
C THR A 183 -1.11 -9.53 15.34
N ALA A 184 -1.59 -9.19 16.54
CA ALA A 184 -0.99 -9.61 17.81
C ALA A 184 -1.23 -11.10 18.11
N ARG A 185 -2.32 -11.65 17.59
CA ARG A 185 -2.73 -13.04 17.83
C ARG A 185 -2.67 -13.90 16.57
N LEU A 186 -2.06 -13.42 15.48
CA LEU A 186 -2.02 -14.11 14.19
C LEU A 186 -1.59 -15.57 14.33
N ASP A 187 -0.42 -15.79 14.94
CA ASP A 187 0.12 -17.15 15.13
C ASP A 187 -0.56 -17.92 16.28
N LEU A 188 -1.13 -17.22 17.26
CA LEU A 188 -1.76 -17.83 18.44
C LEU A 188 -3.13 -18.43 18.13
N ASP A 189 -3.87 -17.77 17.23
CA ASP A 189 -5.23 -18.15 16.82
C ASP A 189 -5.27 -18.69 15.38
N ASP A 190 -4.12 -18.86 14.73
CA ASP A 190 -3.95 -19.35 13.35
C ASP A 190 -4.86 -18.65 12.32
N TYR A 191 -4.91 -17.31 12.37
CA TYR A 191 -5.84 -16.50 11.55
C TYR A 191 -5.76 -16.75 10.04
N ASN A 192 -4.59 -17.16 9.54
CA ASN A 192 -4.35 -17.41 8.12
C ASN A 192 -4.37 -18.90 7.77
N ASN A 193 -4.56 -19.81 8.73
CA ASN A 193 -4.46 -21.26 8.55
C ASN A 193 -3.09 -21.71 7.97
N GLU A 194 -2.01 -21.09 8.45
CA GLU A 194 -0.65 -21.23 7.89
C GLU A 194 0.42 -21.46 8.97
N VAL A 195 0.09 -21.43 10.27
CA VAL A 195 1.08 -21.57 11.38
C VAL A 195 1.84 -22.89 11.32
N SER A 196 1.26 -23.93 10.73
CA SER A 196 1.94 -25.21 10.52
C SER A 196 3.19 -25.11 9.62
N GLU A 197 3.31 -24.05 8.82
CA GLU A 197 4.46 -23.77 7.95
C GLU A 197 5.58 -22.97 8.67
N GLY A 198 5.26 -22.36 9.82
CA GLY A 198 6.19 -21.58 10.63
C GLY A 198 5.56 -20.34 11.23
N LEU A 199 6.32 -19.64 12.07
CA LEU A 199 5.88 -18.39 12.70
C LEU A 199 6.05 -17.20 11.75
N HIS A 200 5.11 -16.27 11.78
CA HIS A 200 5.14 -15.05 10.97
C HIS A 200 6.03 -13.97 11.62
N ILE A 201 7.36 -14.15 11.54
CA ILE A 201 8.34 -13.31 12.24
C ILE A 201 8.18 -11.81 11.97
N THR A 202 7.89 -11.42 10.73
CA THR A 202 7.67 -10.00 10.38
C THR A 202 6.38 -9.43 10.98
N SER A 203 5.34 -10.26 11.17
CA SER A 203 4.10 -9.87 11.86
C SER A 203 4.32 -9.50 13.32
N MET A 204 5.30 -10.12 13.97
CA MET A 204 5.65 -9.80 15.36
C MET A 204 6.18 -8.37 15.49
N ALA A 205 6.97 -7.91 14.52
CA ALA A 205 7.38 -6.51 14.44
C ALA A 205 6.18 -5.58 14.18
N GLY A 206 5.26 -5.99 13.29
CA GLY A 206 4.01 -5.28 13.02
C GLY A 206 3.13 -5.07 14.27
N THR A 207 3.10 -6.05 15.17
CA THR A 207 2.38 -5.94 16.45
C THR A 207 2.93 -4.82 17.33
N TRP A 208 4.26 -4.71 17.43
CA TRP A 208 4.90 -3.63 18.17
C TRP A 208 4.65 -2.26 17.53
N LEU A 209 4.74 -2.18 16.19
CA LEU A 209 4.46 -0.94 15.45
C LEU A 209 3.02 -0.45 15.68
N SER A 210 2.04 -1.37 15.72
CA SER A 210 0.63 -1.01 15.98
C SER A 210 0.44 -0.34 17.35
N ILE A 211 1.25 -0.72 18.35
CA ILE A 211 1.22 -0.10 19.68
C ILE A 211 1.91 1.27 19.64
N VAL A 212 3.12 1.35 19.09
CA VAL A 212 3.96 2.56 19.20
C VAL A 212 3.57 3.64 18.19
N GLU A 213 3.38 3.25 16.94
CA GLU A 213 3.04 4.16 15.84
C GLU A 213 1.52 4.26 15.63
N GLY A 214 0.73 3.32 16.16
CA GLY A 214 -0.73 3.40 16.17
C GLY A 214 -1.27 4.00 17.47
N PHE A 215 -1.42 3.18 18.52
CA PHE A 215 -2.03 3.65 19.77
C PHE A 215 -1.23 4.74 20.48
N GLY A 216 0.10 4.75 20.33
CA GLY A 216 0.98 5.76 20.91
C GLY A 216 0.76 7.19 20.37
N VAL A 217 0.06 7.33 19.23
CA VAL A 217 -0.26 8.63 18.61
C VAL A 217 -1.74 9.04 18.75
N LEU A 218 -2.54 8.26 19.50
CA LEU A 218 -3.92 8.63 19.84
C LEU A 218 -3.90 9.74 20.92
N GLU A 219 -4.01 10.99 20.48
CA GLU A 219 -4.30 12.16 21.35
C GLU A 219 -5.81 12.43 21.48
#